data_AF-A0A1V3JLE8-F1
#
_entry.id   AF-A0A1V3JLE8-F1
#
_cell.length_a   1.000
_cell.length_b   1.000
_cell.length_c   1.000
_cell.angle_alpha   90.00
_cell.angle_beta   90.00
_cell.angle_gamma   90.00
#
_symmetry.space_group_name_H-M   'P 1'
#
loop_
_entity.id
_entity.type
_entity.pdbx_description
1 polymer ?
#
loop_
_entity_poly.entity_id
_entity_poly.type
_entity_poly.pdbx_seq_one_letter_code
_entity_poly.pdbx_strand_id
1 'polypeptide(L)'
;MKKSSNEQEYEKLLSELREIIHFLGITQNTAVEMIEEYYSKHFEFYDTNENNRISIDSFKKILQGRKGSSRKLRIYIDCLKQSEKYHKLIGLDVSENGDVEVLGEDRKRELHQLSEYIRDLVIQRENT
;
A
#
# COMPACT_ATOMS: atom_id res chain seq x y z
N MET A 1 -32.79 6.64 3.83
CA MET A 1 -32.63 5.25 4.33
C MET A 1 -31.29 5.14 5.04
N LYS A 2 -31.25 4.70 6.30
CA LYS A 2 -29.97 4.42 6.99
C LYS A 2 -29.42 3.10 6.43
N LYS A 3 -28.22 3.12 5.82
CA LYS A 3 -27.50 1.90 5.40
C LYS A 3 -27.31 0.97 6.60
N SER A 4 -27.33 -0.34 6.38
CA SER A 4 -27.06 -1.31 7.46
C SER A 4 -25.61 -1.18 7.94
N SER A 5 -25.32 -1.57 9.20
CA SER A 5 -23.95 -1.53 9.75
C SER A 5 -22.94 -2.27 8.87
N ASN A 6 -23.35 -3.40 8.27
CA ASN A 6 -22.50 -4.22 7.41
C ASN A 6 -22.21 -3.55 6.06
N GLU A 7 -23.18 -2.83 5.49
CA GLU A 7 -22.94 -2.03 4.28
C GLU A 7 -21.96 -0.89 4.54
N GLN A 8 -22.07 -0.21 5.67
CA GLN A 8 -21.15 0.88 6.02
C GLN A 8 -19.73 0.37 6.22
N GLU A 9 -19.56 -0.78 6.87
CA GLU A 9 -18.27 -1.43 7.02
C GLU A 9 -17.68 -1.82 5.66
N TYR A 10 -18.48 -2.45 4.79
CA TYR A 10 -18.03 -2.85 3.46
C TYR A 10 -17.52 -1.67 2.63
N GLU A 11 -18.25 -0.55 2.62
CA GLU A 11 -17.87 0.66 1.88
C GLU A 11 -16.59 1.28 2.42
N LYS A 12 -16.39 1.29 3.75
CA LYS A 12 -15.15 1.78 4.37
C LYS A 12 -13.95 0.93 3.95
N LEU A 13 -14.07 -0.39 4.04
CA LEU A 13 -13.03 -1.31 3.60
C LEU A 13 -12.75 -1.20 2.09
N LEU A 14 -13.79 -0.95 1.29
CA LEU A 14 -13.63 -0.76 -0.14
C LEU A 14 -12.86 0.54 -0.46
N SER A 15 -13.15 1.63 0.27
CA SER A 15 -12.40 2.88 0.17
C SER A 15 -10.93 2.66 0.54
N GLU A 16 -10.69 2.03 1.70
CA GLU A 16 -9.35 1.72 2.19
C GLU A 16 -8.54 0.89 1.19
N LEU A 17 -9.15 -0.15 0.59
CA LEU A 17 -8.49 -0.95 -0.43
C LEU A 17 -8.08 -0.12 -1.65
N ARG A 18 -8.94 0.79 -2.12
CA ARG A 18 -8.62 1.69 -3.24
C ARG A 18 -7.50 2.67 -2.87
N GLU A 19 -7.54 3.22 -1.67
CA GLU A 19 -6.53 4.13 -1.15
C GLU A 19 -5.16 3.46 -1.05
N ILE A 20 -5.09 2.21 -0.57
CA ILE A 20 -3.85 1.45 -0.51
C ILE A 20 -3.29 1.17 -1.91
N ILE A 21 -4.13 0.76 -2.86
CA ILE A 21 -3.69 0.53 -4.25
C ILE A 21 -3.12 1.82 -4.85
N HIS A 22 -3.77 2.95 -4.60
CA HIS A 22 -3.30 4.27 -5.04
C HIS A 22 -1.99 4.66 -4.35
N PHE A 23 -1.91 4.53 -3.03
CA PHE A 23 -0.72 4.82 -2.22
C PHE A 23 0.49 4.00 -2.67
N LEU A 24 0.29 2.72 -2.96
CA LEU A 24 1.34 1.85 -3.50
C LEU A 24 1.74 2.20 -4.94
N GLY A 25 0.95 3.03 -5.63
CA GLY A 25 1.16 3.36 -7.04
C GLY A 25 1.18 2.13 -7.93
N ILE A 26 0.28 1.16 -7.67
CA ILE A 26 0.22 -0.12 -8.41
C ILE A 26 -1.04 -0.22 -9.25
N THR A 27 -0.96 -1.03 -10.32
CA THR A 27 -2.14 -1.36 -11.12
C THR A 27 -3.03 -2.38 -10.41
N GLN A 28 -4.28 -2.50 -10.86
CA GLN A 28 -5.20 -3.53 -10.36
C GLN A 28 -4.67 -4.96 -10.61
N ASN A 29 -3.96 -5.19 -11.73
CA ASN A 29 -3.35 -6.49 -12.02
C ASN A 29 -2.25 -6.80 -11.01
N THR A 30 -1.35 -5.85 -10.76
CA THR A 30 -0.27 -6.00 -9.79
C THR A 30 -0.81 -6.23 -8.38
N ALA A 31 -1.89 -5.54 -7.99
CA ALA A 31 -2.56 -5.80 -6.72
C ALA A 31 -3.08 -7.25 -6.62
N VAL A 32 -3.67 -7.77 -7.70
CA VAL A 32 -4.11 -9.18 -7.76
C VAL A 32 -2.93 -10.14 -7.61
N GLU A 33 -1.84 -9.92 -8.36
CA GLU A 33 -0.63 -10.75 -8.29
C GLU A 33 -0.05 -10.79 -6.87
N MET A 34 0.07 -9.63 -6.22
CA MET A 34 0.55 -9.54 -4.83
C MET A 34 -0.35 -10.30 -3.85
N ILE A 35 -1.66 -10.21 -4.04
CA ILE A 35 -2.63 -10.92 -3.21
C ILE A 35 -2.53 -12.44 -3.44
N GLU A 36 -2.44 -12.89 -4.69
CA GLU A 36 -2.27 -14.31 -4.99
C GLU A 36 -0.97 -14.87 -4.40
N GLU A 37 0.14 -14.15 -4.54
CA GLU A 37 1.43 -14.54 -3.97
C GLU A 37 1.34 -14.70 -2.44
N TYR A 38 0.65 -13.78 -1.77
CA TYR A 38 0.40 -13.86 -0.34
C TYR A 38 -0.42 -15.10 0.04
N TYR A 39 -1.49 -15.40 -0.70
CA TYR A 39 -2.29 -16.60 -0.45
C TYR A 39 -1.48 -17.88 -0.64
N SER A 40 -0.68 -17.96 -1.71
CA SER A 40 0.20 -19.12 -1.97
C SER A 40 1.26 -19.31 -0.89
N LYS A 41 1.75 -18.23 -0.28
CA LYS A 41 2.77 -18.30 0.78
C LYS A 41 2.21 -18.64 2.16
N HIS A 42 0.99 -18.20 2.47
CA HIS A 42 0.44 -18.25 3.83
C HIS A 42 -0.66 -19.29 4.05
N PHE A 43 -1.19 -19.90 3.00
CA PHE A 43 -2.24 -20.91 3.12
C PHE A 43 -1.80 -22.21 2.43
N GLU A 44 -1.39 -23.20 3.22
CA GLU A 44 -0.93 -24.53 2.76
C GLU A 44 -1.93 -25.27 1.85
N PHE A 45 -3.23 -24.93 1.96
CA PHE A 45 -4.32 -25.51 1.17
C PHE A 45 -4.89 -24.55 0.11
N TYR A 46 -4.19 -23.47 -0.23
CA TYR A 46 -4.57 -22.64 -1.37
C TYR A 46 -4.24 -23.39 -2.66
N ASP A 47 -5.16 -24.28 -3.03
CA ASP A 47 -5.09 -25.09 -4.23
C ASP A 47 -5.08 -24.16 -5.45
N THR A 48 -3.92 -24.06 -6.11
CA THR A 48 -3.69 -23.22 -7.29
C THR A 48 -4.43 -23.68 -8.55
N ASN A 49 -5.25 -24.72 -8.45
CA ASN A 49 -6.25 -25.03 -9.47
C ASN A 49 -7.01 -23.75 -9.88
N GLU A 50 -7.18 -23.52 -11.19
CA GLU A 50 -7.65 -22.26 -11.79
C GLU A 50 -8.93 -21.67 -11.15
N ASN A 51 -9.71 -22.47 -10.43
CA ASN A 51 -10.95 -22.10 -9.76
C ASN A 51 -10.76 -21.24 -8.49
N ASN A 52 -9.61 -21.28 -7.82
CA ASN A 52 -9.36 -20.50 -6.60
C ASN A 52 -8.58 -19.21 -6.83
N ARG A 53 -8.00 -19.04 -8.02
CA ARG A 53 -7.28 -17.83 -8.42
C ARG A 53 -8.19 -16.60 -8.41
N ILE A 54 -7.61 -15.48 -8.00
CA ILE A 54 -8.30 -14.19 -8.03
C ILE A 54 -8.29 -13.71 -9.47
N SER A 55 -9.36 -13.98 -10.19
CA SER A 55 -9.58 -13.38 -11.51
C SER A 55 -9.60 -11.85 -11.42
N ILE A 56 -8.86 -11.19 -12.31
CA ILE A 56 -8.86 -9.73 -12.44
C ILE A 56 -10.26 -9.15 -12.65
N ASP A 57 -11.14 -9.85 -13.37
CA ASP A 57 -12.51 -9.39 -13.59
C ASP A 57 -13.35 -9.47 -12.32
N SER A 58 -13.10 -10.48 -11.48
CA SER A 58 -13.72 -10.55 -10.15
C SER A 58 -13.21 -9.43 -9.26
N PHE A 59 -11.91 -9.14 -9.29
CA PHE A 59 -11.31 -8.04 -8.53
C PHE A 59 -11.83 -6.67 -8.98
N LYS A 60 -11.95 -6.43 -10.29
CA LYS A 60 -12.57 -5.22 -10.86
C LYS A 60 -14.00 -5.03 -10.37
N LYS A 61 -14.81 -6.08 -10.36
CA LYS A 61 -16.19 -6.02 -9.84
C LYS A 61 -16.22 -5.70 -8.35
N ILE A 62 -15.25 -6.18 -7.56
CA ILE A 62 -15.09 -5.82 -6.15
C ILE A 62 -14.76 -4.33 -6.03
N LEU A 63 -13.77 -3.85 -6.79
CA LEU A 63 -13.38 -2.44 -6.79
C LEU A 63 -14.50 -1.52 -7.28
N GLN A 64 -15.47 -2.00 -8.06
CA GLN A 64 -16.67 -1.26 -8.47
C GLN A 64 -17.81 -1.32 -7.43
N GLY A 65 -17.64 -2.01 -6.31
CA GLY A 65 -18.68 -2.21 -5.29
C GLY A 65 -19.79 -3.18 -5.72
N ARG A 66 -19.60 -3.94 -6.79
CA ARG A 66 -20.64 -4.83 -7.39
C ARG A 66 -20.63 -6.24 -6.83
N LYS A 67 -19.56 -6.65 -6.14
CA LYS A 67 -19.39 -8.00 -5.58
C LYS A 67 -18.50 -7.86 -4.35
N GLY A 68 -18.83 -8.46 -3.22
CA GLY A 68 -17.86 -8.47 -2.13
C GLY A 68 -18.34 -8.98 -0.80
N SER A 69 -17.35 -9.27 0.03
CA SER A 69 -17.49 -9.67 1.42
C SER A 69 -16.49 -8.84 2.21
N SER A 70 -16.92 -8.21 3.31
CA SER A 70 -16.04 -7.45 4.20
C SER A 70 -14.85 -8.30 4.67
N ARG A 71 -15.06 -9.60 4.89
CA ARG A 71 -13.99 -10.54 5.24
C ARG A 71 -12.93 -10.65 4.13
N LYS A 72 -13.34 -10.73 2.86
CA LYS A 72 -12.39 -10.78 1.74
C LYS A 72 -11.61 -9.47 1.59
N LEU A 73 -12.30 -8.33 1.72
CA LEU A 73 -11.64 -7.02 1.66
C LEU A 73 -10.57 -6.86 2.75
N ARG A 74 -10.87 -7.28 3.98
CA ARG A 74 -9.89 -7.29 5.08
C ARG A 74 -8.64 -8.07 4.72
N ILE A 75 -8.78 -9.29 4.19
CA ILE A 75 -7.62 -10.11 3.81
C ILE A 75 -6.81 -9.44 2.68
N TYR A 76 -7.48 -8.84 1.68
CA TYR A 76 -6.78 -8.14 0.61
C TYR A 76 -6.01 -6.92 1.11
N ILE A 77 -6.63 -6.14 2.00
CA ILE A 77 -5.98 -5.01 2.67
C ILE A 77 -4.77 -5.48 3.48
N ASP A 78 -4.95 -6.49 4.34
CA ASP A 78 -3.88 -7.01 5.19
C ASP A 78 -2.71 -7.53 4.37
N CYS A 79 -2.97 -8.23 3.27
CA CYS A 79 -1.95 -8.66 2.33
C CYS A 79 -1.15 -7.48 1.75
N LEU A 80 -1.84 -6.47 1.21
CA LEU A 80 -1.16 -5.32 0.62
C LEU A 80 -0.35 -4.56 1.68
N LYS A 81 -0.86 -4.44 2.91
CA LYS A 81 -0.16 -3.81 4.03
C LYS A 81 1.07 -4.60 4.50
N GLN A 82 1.07 -5.92 4.38
CA GLN A 82 2.20 -6.77 4.73
C GLN A 82 3.27 -6.84 3.62
N SER A 83 3.02 -6.24 2.45
CA SER A 83 4.00 -6.21 1.38
C SER A 83 5.21 -5.34 1.73
N GLU A 84 6.40 -5.78 1.32
CA GLU A 84 7.64 -5.01 1.49
C GLU A 84 7.52 -3.59 0.90
N LYS A 85 6.84 -3.46 -0.25
CA LYS A 85 6.58 -2.18 -0.90
C LYS A 85 5.79 -1.24 0.00
N TYR A 86 4.75 -1.73 0.68
CA TYR A 86 3.96 -0.93 1.60
C TYR A 86 4.80 -0.45 2.79
N HIS A 87 5.56 -1.35 3.42
CA HIS A 87 6.43 -0.98 4.54
C HIS A 87 7.50 0.03 4.15
N LYS A 88 8.10 -0.12 2.96
CA LYS A 88 9.07 0.83 2.43
C LYS A 88 8.45 2.21 2.21
N LEU A 89 7.26 2.26 1.59
CA LEU A 89 6.57 3.52 1.32
C LEU A 89 6.06 4.20 2.60
N ILE A 90 5.53 3.45 3.57
CA ILE A 90 5.21 4.02 4.89
C ILE A 90 6.46 4.53 5.60
N GLY A 91 7.58 3.80 5.54
CA GLY A 91 8.83 4.29 6.14
C GLY A 91 9.28 5.62 5.52
N LEU A 92 9.15 5.77 4.20
CA LEU A 92 9.43 7.03 3.50
C LEU A 92 8.42 8.12 3.84
N ASP A 93 7.12 7.81 3.87
CA ASP A 93 6.04 8.75 4.18
C ASP A 93 6.12 9.25 5.63
N VAL A 94 6.42 8.36 6.59
CA VAL A 94 6.63 8.71 7.99
C VAL A 94 7.90 9.53 8.17
N SER A 95 8.98 9.24 7.44
CA SER A 95 10.17 10.10 7.45
C SER A 95 9.84 11.47 6.86
N GLU A 96 9.19 11.53 5.71
CA GLU A 96 8.97 12.76 4.97
C GLU A 96 7.95 13.69 5.64
N ASN A 97 6.86 13.13 6.17
CA ASN A 97 5.80 13.86 6.85
C ASN A 97 6.08 14.03 8.35
N GLY A 98 6.73 13.06 8.99
CA GLY A 98 7.16 13.19 10.39
C GLY A 98 8.19 14.29 10.57
N ASP A 99 9.13 14.44 9.62
CA ASP A 99 10.07 15.57 9.63
C ASP A 99 9.36 16.91 9.46
N VAL A 100 8.30 16.98 8.64
CA VAL A 100 7.47 18.20 8.51
C VAL A 100 6.68 18.48 9.78
N GLU A 101 6.06 17.47 10.41
CA GLU A 101 5.31 17.64 11.65
C GLU A 101 6.20 18.12 12.81
N VAL A 102 7.45 17.64 12.90
CA VAL A 102 8.36 17.97 14.01
C VAL A 102 9.13 19.26 13.75
N LEU A 103 9.62 19.47 12.54
CA LEU A 103 10.54 20.57 12.22
C LEU A 103 9.83 21.76 11.55
N GLY A 104 8.70 21.52 10.89
CA GLY A 104 8.10 22.45 9.95
C GLY A 104 8.82 22.45 8.59
N GLU A 105 8.10 22.82 7.54
CA GLU A 105 8.57 22.81 6.14
C GLU A 105 9.90 23.56 5.93
N ASP A 106 10.05 24.73 6.55
CA ASP A 106 11.24 25.57 6.37
C ASP A 106 12.50 24.91 6.94
N ARG A 107 12.40 24.27 8.11
CA ARG A 107 13.55 23.62 8.75
C ARG A 107 13.88 22.27 8.15
N LYS A 108 12.89 21.52 7.66
CA LYS A 108 13.14 20.33 6.82
C LYS A 108 13.95 20.71 5.57
N ARG A 109 13.56 21.79 4.89
CA ARG A 109 14.25 22.25 3.68
C ARG A 109 15.70 22.63 3.95
N GLU A 110 15.95 23.39 5.02
CA GLU A 110 17.32 23.74 5.42
C GLU A 110 18.15 22.50 5.79
N LEU A 111 17.58 21.53 6.50
CA LEU A 111 18.25 20.29 6.88
C LEU A 111 18.63 19.46 5.64
N HIS A 112 17.73 19.36 4.66
CA HIS A 112 18.02 18.68 3.39
C HIS A 112 19.14 19.38 2.61
N GLN A 113 19.12 20.71 2.51
CA GLN A 113 20.18 21.48 1.84
C GLN A 113 21.55 21.28 2.52
N LEU A 114 21.58 21.26 3.86
CA LEU A 114 22.80 20.96 4.61
C LEU A 114 23.29 19.53 4.37
N SER A 115 22.37 18.55 4.33
CA SER A 115 22.71 17.16 4.05
C SER A 115 23.32 16.98 2.66
N GLU A 116 22.74 17.61 1.64
CA GLU A 116 23.27 17.61 0.27
C GLU A 116 24.66 18.26 0.21
N TYR A 117 24.83 19.42 0.84
CA TYR A 117 26.12 20.10 0.89
C TYR A 117 27.22 19.24 1.55
N ILE A 118 26.92 18.57 2.66
CA ILE A 118 27.87 17.66 3.32
C ILE A 118 28.21 16.48 2.41
N ARG A 119 27.23 15.91 1.72
CA ARG A 119 27.44 14.80 0.79
C ARG A 119 28.40 15.19 -0.34
N ASP A 120 28.20 16.36 -0.94
CA ASP A 120 29.05 16.86 -2.02
C ASP A 120 30.49 17.08 -1.55
N LEU A 121 30.68 17.61 -0.33
CA LEU A 121 32.02 17.77 0.27
C LEU A 121 32.72 16.43 0.50
N VAL A 122 31.98 15.40 0.93
CA VAL A 122 32.54 14.04 1.12
C VAL A 122 32.97 13.46 -0.23
N ILE A 123 32.12 13.53 -1.24
CA ILE A 123 32.41 13.04 -2.60
C ILE A 123 33.63 13.75 -3.20
N GLN A 124 33.74 15.07 -3.01
CA GLN A 124 34.92 15.82 -3.48
C GLN A 124 36.19 15.36 -2.78
N ARG A 125 36.13 15.09 -1.47
CA ARG A 125 37.27 14.61 -0.69
C ARG A 125 37.71 13.20 -1.07
N GLU A 126 36.78 12.33 -1.47
CA GLU A 126 37.09 10.95 -1.89
C GLU A 126 37.67 10.87 -3.31
N ASN A 127 37.43 11.90 -4.15
CA ASN A 127 37.94 12.00 -5.51
C ASN A 127 39.24 12.83 -5.65
N THR A 128 39.84 13.23 -4.52
CA THR A 128 41.12 13.96 -4.45
C THR A 128 42.20 13.09 -3.82
#